data_AF-A0A5B7R5B9-F1
#
_entry.id   AF-A0A5B7R5B9-F1
#
_cell.length_a   1.000
_cell.length_b   1.000
_cell.length_c   1.000
_cell.angle_alpha   90.00
_cell.angle_beta   90.00
_cell.angle_gamma   90.00
#
_symmetry.space_group_name_H-M   'P 1'
#
loop_
_entity.id
_entity.type
_entity.pdbx_description
1 polymer ?
#
loop_
_entity_poly.entity_id
_entity_poly.type
_entity_poly.pdbx_seq_one_letter_code
_entity_poly.pdbx_strand_id
1 'polypeptide(L)'
;MRVVQPSAAQLASAATMGVAAETSLPAGEIVAEIEAGRIRPEWSVVAVDESDAVVGRALWWGRDPAVPIALDVWDVQAQVRDRGVPLGNLGQGAASM
;
A
#
# COMPACT_ATOMS: atom_id res chain seq x y z
N MET A 1 -12.55 -3.03 -8.96
CA MET A 1 -11.42 -2.76 -8.03
C MET A 1 -11.98 -2.52 -6.64
N ARG A 2 -11.37 -3.08 -5.60
CA ARG A 2 -11.75 -2.85 -4.20
C ARG A 2 -10.55 -2.46 -3.36
N VAL A 3 -10.79 -1.66 -2.33
CA VAL A 3 -9.76 -1.27 -1.35
C VAL A 3 -9.92 -2.15 -0.12
N VAL A 4 -8.84 -2.80 0.29
CA VAL A 4 -8.85 -3.72 1.43
C VAL A 4 -7.63 -3.49 2.32
N GLN A 5 -7.77 -3.82 3.59
CA GLN A 5 -6.62 -4.05 4.44
C GLN A 5 -5.88 -5.30 3.93
N PRO A 6 -4.58 -5.22 3.60
CA PRO A 6 -3.87 -6.34 3.03
C PRO A 6 -3.66 -7.45 4.06
N SER A 7 -3.63 -8.70 3.58
CA SER A 7 -2.91 -9.77 4.28
C SER A 7 -1.39 -9.57 4.19
N ALA A 8 -0.61 -10.28 5.01
CA ALA A 8 0.85 -10.26 4.91
C ALA A 8 1.36 -10.63 3.50
N ALA A 9 0.71 -11.59 2.84
CA ALA A 9 1.05 -11.99 1.47
C ALA A 9 0.76 -10.86 0.46
N GLN A 10 -0.40 -10.20 0.58
CA GLN A 10 -0.74 -9.06 -0.27
C GLN A 10 0.17 -7.86 -0.02
N LEU A 11 0.61 -7.65 1.22
CA LEU A 11 1.58 -6.60 1.55
C LEU A 11 2.95 -6.87 0.91
N ALA A 12 3.41 -8.12 0.93
CA ALA A 12 4.63 -8.53 0.24
C ALA A 12 4.52 -8.39 -1.29
N SER A 13 3.37 -8.77 -1.88
CA SER A 13 3.10 -8.53 -3.31
C SER A 13 3.02 -7.05 -3.64
N ALA A 14 2.46 -6.23 -2.74
CA ALA A 14 2.44 -4.79 -2.90
C ALA A 14 3.86 -4.23 -2.93
N ALA A 15 4.79 -4.70 -2.08
CA ALA A 15 6.17 -4.20 -2.03
C ALA A 15 6.94 -4.38 -3.35
N THR A 16 6.74 -5.50 -4.02
CA THR A 16 7.42 -5.85 -5.29
C THR A 16 6.71 -5.37 -6.54
N MET A 17 5.54 -4.73 -6.38
CA MET A 17 4.77 -4.19 -7.49
C MET A 17 5.58 -3.15 -8.27
N GLY A 18 5.78 -3.40 -9.56
CA GLY A 18 6.48 -2.48 -10.45
C GLY A 18 5.70 -1.18 -10.62
N VAL A 19 6.33 -0.07 -10.26
CA VAL A 19 5.73 1.27 -10.32
C VAL A 19 6.43 2.11 -11.38
N ALA A 20 5.62 2.94 -12.06
CA ALA A 20 6.11 3.88 -13.05
C ALA A 20 6.67 5.17 -12.41
N ALA A 21 6.43 5.40 -11.12
CA ALA A 21 6.78 6.63 -10.42
C ALA A 21 8.17 6.57 -9.79
N GLU A 22 9.03 7.54 -10.14
CA GLU A 22 10.41 7.69 -9.65
C GLU A 22 10.51 8.06 -8.16
N THR A 23 9.40 8.34 -7.48
CA THR A 23 9.36 8.81 -6.08
C THR A 23 9.01 7.73 -5.05
N SER A 24 8.78 6.49 -5.49
CA SER A 24 8.55 5.37 -4.56
C SER A 24 9.89 4.83 -4.04
N LEU A 25 9.91 4.40 -2.78
CA LEU A 25 10.98 3.56 -2.25
C LEU A 25 11.18 2.33 -3.17
N PRO A 26 12.44 1.91 -3.39
CA PRO A 26 12.72 0.70 -4.16
C PRO A 26 12.11 -0.52 -3.46
N ALA A 27 11.65 -1.49 -4.25
CA ALA A 27 10.96 -2.67 -3.73
C ALA A 27 11.72 -3.40 -2.61
N GLY A 28 13.05 -3.51 -2.72
CA GLY A 28 13.88 -4.15 -1.69
C GLY A 28 13.88 -3.39 -0.35
N GLU A 29 13.76 -2.07 -0.37
CA GLU A 29 13.69 -1.25 0.83
C GLU A 29 12.31 -1.37 1.48
N ILE A 30 11.23 -1.36 0.69
CA ILE A 30 9.88 -1.62 1.20
C ILE A 30 9.79 -2.99 1.89
N VAL A 31 10.42 -4.02 1.32
CA VAL A 31 10.48 -5.36 1.95
C VAL A 31 11.21 -5.31 3.30
N ALA A 32 12.36 -4.65 3.38
CA ALA A 32 13.11 -4.51 4.63
C ALA A 32 12.32 -3.76 5.71
N GLU A 33 11.54 -2.74 5.33
CA GLU A 33 10.67 -1.99 6.23
C GLU A 33 9.48 -2.82 6.74
N ILE A 34 8.94 -3.72 5.91
CA ILE A 34 7.93 -4.71 6.32
C ILE A 34 8.52 -5.71 7.30
N GLU A 35 9.70 -6.27 7.01
CA GLU A 35 10.40 -7.23 7.89
C GLU A 35 10.76 -6.60 9.23
N ALA A 36 11.10 -5.32 9.24
CA ALA A 36 11.35 -4.56 10.45
C ALA A 36 10.08 -4.17 11.22
N GLY A 37 8.89 -4.51 10.72
CA GLY A 37 7.61 -4.16 11.32
C GLY A 37 7.30 -2.67 11.29
N ARG A 38 8.00 -1.89 10.46
CA ARG A 38 7.80 -0.45 10.30
C ARG A 38 6.74 -0.14 9.27
N ILE A 39 6.50 -1.05 8.32
CA ILE A 39 5.30 -1.08 7.48
C ILE A 39 4.48 -2.30 7.89
N ARG A 40 3.20 -2.08 8.22
CA ARG A 40 2.34 -3.14 8.75
C ARG A 40 1.01 -3.22 8.01
N PRO A 41 0.41 -4.42 7.89
CA PRO A 41 -0.86 -4.58 7.20
C PRO A 41 -2.01 -3.78 7.82
N GLU A 42 -2.04 -3.65 9.15
CA GLU A 42 -3.06 -2.88 9.87
C GLU A 42 -3.03 -1.37 9.61
N TRP A 43 -1.91 -0.82 9.16
CA TRP A 43 -1.80 0.61 8.84
C TRP A 43 -1.92 0.89 7.34
N SER A 44 -1.86 -0.16 6.53
CA SER A 44 -1.74 -0.07 5.08
C SER A 44 -3.04 -0.49 4.40
N VAL A 45 -3.24 -0.03 3.18
CA VAL A 45 -4.33 -0.49 2.32
C VAL A 45 -3.81 -0.81 0.93
N VAL A 46 -4.42 -1.81 0.30
CA VAL A 46 -4.13 -2.19 -1.08
C VAL A 46 -5.40 -2.09 -1.91
N ALA A 47 -5.23 -1.70 -3.17
CA ALA A 47 -6.27 -1.84 -4.17
C ALA A 47 -6.08 -3.20 -4.85
N VAL A 48 -7.13 -4.02 -4.86
CA VAL A 48 -7.14 -5.29 -5.57
C VAL A 48 -8.19 -5.32 -6.68
N ASP A 49 -7.92 -6.07 -7.73
CA ASP A 49 -8.87 -6.31 -8.81
C ASP A 49 -9.90 -7.42 -8.45
N GLU A 50 -10.64 -7.88 -9.45
CA GLU A 50 -11.65 -8.94 -9.29
C GLU A 50 -11.03 -10.32 -9.03
N SER A 51 -9.74 -10.50 -9.35
CA SER A 51 -8.98 -11.73 -9.13
C SER A 51 -8.16 -11.70 -7.85
N ASP A 52 -8.37 -10.70 -6.98
CA ASP A 52 -7.59 -10.46 -5.76
C ASP A 52 -6.12 -10.05 -6.00
N ALA A 53 -5.75 -9.73 -7.24
CA ALA A 53 -4.41 -9.27 -7.55
C ALA A 53 -4.21 -7.81 -7.09
N VAL A 54 -3.07 -7.51 -6.48
CA VAL A 54 -2.72 -6.16 -6.04
C VAL A 54 -2.42 -5.29 -7.26
N VAL A 55 -3.22 -4.25 -7.44
CA VAL A 55 -3.11 -3.28 -8.53
C VAL A 55 -2.79 -1.87 -8.05
N GLY A 56 -2.80 -1.65 -6.74
CA GLY A 56 -2.43 -0.39 -6.10
C GLY A 56 -2.08 -0.57 -4.64
N ARG A 57 -1.32 0.36 -4.08
CA ARG A 57 -0.87 0.33 -2.69
C ARG A 57 -0.84 1.73 -2.08
N ALA A 58 -1.25 1.79 -0.83
CA ALA A 58 -0.94 2.90 0.05
C ALA A 58 -0.32 2.31 1.33
N LEU A 59 0.97 2.58 1.54
CA LEU A 59 1.76 1.99 2.62
C LEU A 59 2.11 3.08 3.64
N TRP A 60 1.82 2.80 4.90
CA TRP A 60 2.17 3.69 6.00
C TRP A 60 3.34 3.14 6.78
N TRP A 61 4.24 4.05 7.11
CA TRP A 61 5.44 3.77 7.86
C TRP A 61 5.32 4.30 9.29
N GLY A 62 5.80 3.53 10.26
CA GLY A 62 5.88 3.90 11.67
C GLY A 62 7.24 3.52 12.27
N ARG A 63 7.81 4.42 13.09
CA ARG A 63 9.04 4.14 13.85
C ARG A 63 8.75 3.30 15.11
N ASP A 64 7.58 3.52 15.70
CA ASP A 64 7.10 2.85 16.90
C ASP A 64 5.82 2.06 16.59
N PRO A 65 5.57 0.93 17.26
CA PRO A 65 4.45 0.02 16.97
C PRO A 65 3.07 0.60 17.33
N ALA A 66 3.00 1.82 17.87
CA ALA A 66 1.77 2.41 18.38
C ALA A 66 1.02 3.23 17.32
N VAL A 67 1.71 3.92 16.41
CA VAL A 67 1.07 4.82 15.43
C VAL A 67 1.93 5.01 14.19
N PRO A 68 1.34 4.95 12.98
CA PRO A 68 2.05 5.33 11.76
C PRO A 68 2.39 6.82 11.78
N ILE A 69 3.55 7.18 11.23
CA ILE A 69 4.12 8.52 11.26
C ILE A 69 3.98 9.23 9.90
N ALA A 70 4.08 8.48 8.80
CA ALA A 70 4.01 9.04 7.45
C ALA A 70 3.40 8.06 6.44
N LEU A 71 2.76 8.62 5.41
CA LEU A 71 2.44 7.90 4.18
C LEU A 71 3.71 7.81 3.34
N ASP A 72 4.15 6.58 3.07
CA ASP A 72 5.45 6.31 2.47
C ASP A 72 5.33 6.05 0.97
N VAL A 73 4.25 5.38 0.55
CA VAL A 73 4.03 5.02 -0.86
C VAL A 73 2.56 5.17 -1.26
N TRP A 74 2.31 5.76 -2.43
CA TRP A 74 0.98 5.89 -3.03
C TRP A 74 1.02 5.62 -4.54
N ASP A 75 0.55 4.45 -4.97
CA ASP A 75 0.62 4.06 -6.38
C ASP A 75 -0.56 3.20 -6.83
N VAL A 76 -0.98 3.38 -8.08
CA VAL A 76 -1.94 2.51 -8.78
C VAL A 76 -1.42 2.23 -10.18
N GLN A 77 -1.51 0.99 -10.64
CA GLN A 77 -1.09 0.61 -11.99
C GLN A 77 -1.91 1.36 -13.05
N ALA A 78 -1.23 2.00 -14.00
CA ALA A 78 -1.84 2.84 -15.04
C ALA A 78 -2.82 2.10 -15.96
N GLN A 79 -2.71 0.77 -16.02
CA GLN A 79 -3.53 -0.12 -16.87
C GLN A 79 -4.89 -0.48 -16.25
N VAL A 80 -5.19 -0.06 -15.02
CA VAL A 80 -6.51 -0.21 -14.41
C VAL A 80 -7.49 0.79 -15.04
N ARG A 81 -8.36 0.31 -15.93
CA ARG A 81 -9.34 1.12 -16.68
C ARG A 81 -10.45 1.73 -15.81
N ASP A 82 -10.61 1.26 -14.58
CA ASP A 82 -11.68 1.68 -13.69
C ASP A 82 -11.18 2.80 -12.75
N ARG A 83 -11.21 4.04 -13.26
CA ARG A 83 -10.96 5.27 -12.47
C ARG A 83 -12.19 5.70 -11.65
N GLY A 84 -13.15 4.79 -11.42
CA GLY A 84 -14.43 5.09 -10.77
C GLY A 84 -14.38 5.20 -9.24
N VAL A 85 -13.30 4.73 -8.59
CA VAL A 85 -13.10 4.94 -7.15
C VAL A 85 -12.28 6.22 -6.96
N PRO A 86 -12.82 7.26 -6.29
CA PRO A 86 -12.01 8.40 -5.89
C PRO A 86 -10.86 7.88 -5.01
N LEU A 87 -9.66 7.98 -5.55
CA LEU A 87 -8.40 7.62 -4.89
C LEU A 87 -8.27 8.28 -3.51
N GLY A 88 -8.95 9.39 -3.23
CA GLY A 88 -8.95 10.07 -1.92
C GLY A 88 -9.33 9.20 -0.71
N ASN A 89 -10.02 8.07 -0.90
CA ASN A 89 -10.42 7.20 0.21
C ASN A 89 -9.34 6.19 0.65
N LEU A 90 -8.36 5.91 -0.21
CA LEU A 90 -7.23 5.04 0.14
C LEU A 90 -6.36 5.72 1.22
N GLY A 91 -6.26 7.06 1.22
CA GLY A 91 -5.37 7.85 2.10
C GLY A 91 -5.88 8.07 3.52
N GLN A 92 -7.12 7.69 3.80
CA GLN A 92 -7.74 7.88 5.12
C GLN A 92 -7.59 6.67 6.05
N GLY A 93 -7.02 5.55 5.57
CA GLY A 93 -6.91 4.30 6.33
C GLY A 93 -6.17 4.41 7.66
N ALA A 94 -5.19 5.32 7.76
CA ALA A 94 -4.41 5.52 8.98
C ALA A 94 -5.01 6.54 9.98
N ALA A 95 -5.87 7.46 9.52
CA ALA A 95 -6.40 8.54 10.36
C ALA A 95 -7.72 8.18 11.08
N SER A 96 -8.34 7.06 10.72
CA SER A 96 -9.64 6.62 11.23
C SER A 96 -9.58 5.40 12.16
N MET A 97 -8.38 4.89 12.50
CA MET A 97 -8.17 3.77 13.43
C MET A 97 -7.70 4.24 14.81
#